data_AF-M3JTE1-F1
#
_entry.id   AF-M3JTE1-F1
#
_cell.length_a   1.000
_cell.length_b   1.000
_cell.length_c   1.000
_cell.angle_alpha   90.00
_cell.angle_beta   90.00
_cell.angle_gamma   90.00
#
_symmetry.space_group_name_H-M   'P 1'
#
loop_
_entity.id
_entity.type
_entity.pdbx_description
1 polymer ?
#
loop_
_entity_poly.entity_id
_entity_poly.type
_entity_poly.pdbx_seq_one_letter_code
_entity_poly.pdbx_strand_id
1 'polypeptide(L)'
;MTYSPNIPQDKSVHDKYHANFVNGLPWVTSNDTDVSILETFTVVDRKVEKSTGKLKSQMTRQSYKCSIVSINKANKKHIQKIEKLLVMVNQELNASEDSGQWKSPKFDKSKAFVLIIDNKAIGLCTTDTIEGDQGRWMIYKSQTVVPKQINKNVIIGISRIWWENVGEIVQWS
;
A
#
# COMPACT_ATOMS: atom_id res chain seq x y z
N MET A 1 -1.62 -13.53 -7.61
CA MET A 1 -0.67 -14.59 -8.05
C MET A 1 -1.45 -15.69 -8.78
N THR A 2 -0.97 -16.19 -9.92
CA THR A 2 -1.61 -17.31 -10.65
C THR A 2 -0.89 -18.61 -10.27
N TYR A 3 -1.63 -19.66 -9.91
CA TYR A 3 -1.07 -20.96 -9.52
C TYR A 3 -1.89 -22.12 -10.09
N SER A 4 -1.30 -23.31 -10.15
CA SER A 4 -2.01 -24.54 -10.54
C SER A 4 -2.60 -25.24 -9.30
N PRO A 5 -3.92 -25.41 -9.19
CA PRO A 5 -4.55 -26.03 -8.02
C PRO A 5 -4.21 -27.52 -7.87
N ASN A 6 -3.71 -28.14 -8.94
CA ASN A 6 -3.42 -29.58 -9.00
C ASN A 6 -1.99 -29.93 -8.58
N ILE A 7 -1.13 -28.93 -8.37
CA ILE A 7 0.26 -29.13 -7.96
C ILE A 7 0.38 -28.75 -6.48
N PRO A 8 0.65 -29.70 -5.57
CA PRO A 8 0.72 -29.43 -4.12
C PRO A 8 1.76 -28.38 -3.74
N GLN A 9 2.90 -28.36 -4.45
CA GLN A 9 3.95 -27.35 -4.26
C GLN A 9 3.45 -25.95 -4.63
N ASP A 10 2.81 -25.79 -5.80
CA ASP A 10 2.24 -24.51 -6.22
C ASP A 10 1.15 -24.03 -5.26
N LYS A 11 0.31 -24.96 -4.77
CA LYS A 11 -0.71 -24.66 -3.76
C LYS A 11 -0.07 -24.19 -2.46
N SER A 12 0.98 -24.84 -1.98
CA SER A 12 1.68 -24.41 -0.76
C SER A 12 2.34 -23.04 -0.91
N VAL A 13 2.96 -22.77 -2.06
CA VAL A 13 3.55 -21.46 -2.37
C VAL A 13 2.47 -20.39 -2.47
N HIS A 14 1.34 -20.71 -3.11
CA HIS A 14 0.18 -19.84 -3.21
C HIS A 14 -0.44 -19.54 -1.84
N ASP A 15 -0.68 -20.55 -1.00
CA ASP A 15 -1.24 -20.36 0.33
C ASP A 15 -0.30 -19.54 1.21
N LYS A 16 1.01 -19.76 1.10
CA LYS A 16 2.03 -18.95 1.78
C LYS A 16 2.07 -17.51 1.25
N TYR A 17 1.85 -17.31 -0.05
CA TYR A 17 1.67 -16.00 -0.64
C TYR A 17 0.41 -15.35 -0.07
N HIS A 18 -0.75 -16.01 -0.04
CA HIS A 18 -1.98 -15.47 0.55
C HIS A 18 -1.87 -15.15 2.04
N ALA A 19 -1.20 -16.00 2.82
CA ALA A 19 -1.00 -15.79 4.25
C ALA A 19 -0.10 -14.57 4.56
N ASN A 20 0.93 -14.32 3.73
CA ASN A 20 1.89 -13.24 3.95
C ASN A 20 1.56 -11.95 3.18
N PHE A 21 0.82 -12.08 2.07
CA PHE A 21 0.62 -11.03 1.06
C PHE A 21 -0.83 -10.54 1.08
N VAL A 22 -1.77 -11.41 0.74
CA VAL A 22 -3.20 -11.06 0.62
C VAL A 22 -3.85 -10.77 1.97
N ASN A 23 -3.35 -11.38 3.05
CA ASN A 23 -3.81 -11.07 4.39
C ASN A 23 -3.20 -9.77 4.96
N GLY A 24 -2.30 -9.09 4.24
CA GLY A 24 -1.61 -7.89 4.71
C GLY A 24 -0.64 -8.15 5.86
N LEU A 25 0.33 -7.25 6.05
CA LEU A 25 1.29 -7.37 7.15
C LEU A 25 0.58 -6.99 8.47
N PRO A 26 0.58 -7.85 9.51
CA PRO A 26 -0.08 -7.53 10.78
C PRO A 26 0.45 -6.22 11.37
N TRP A 27 -0.46 -5.27 11.56
CA TRP A 27 -0.19 -3.94 12.04
C TRP A 27 -1.19 -3.55 13.14
N VAL A 28 -0.88 -3.97 14.36
CA VAL A 28 -1.66 -3.62 15.55
C VAL A 28 -1.25 -2.24 16.05
N THR A 29 -2.17 -1.27 16.00
CA THR A 29 -1.94 0.11 16.45
C THR A 29 -2.46 0.39 17.86
N SER A 30 -3.26 -0.50 18.45
CA SER A 30 -4.03 -0.23 19.68
C SER A 30 -3.20 0.16 20.89
N ASN A 31 -1.94 -0.26 20.96
CA ASN A 31 -1.03 0.03 22.08
C ASN A 31 0.18 0.88 21.66
N ASP A 32 0.18 1.42 20.44
CA ASP A 32 1.34 2.07 19.84
C ASP A 32 1.17 3.59 19.86
N THR A 33 1.68 4.23 20.93
CA THR A 33 1.59 5.68 21.14
C THR A 33 2.39 6.50 20.11
N ASP A 34 3.32 5.85 19.41
CA ASP A 34 4.21 6.52 18.46
C ASP A 34 3.64 6.57 17.04
N VAL A 35 2.46 5.96 16.81
CA VAL A 35 1.77 5.97 15.52
C VAL A 35 0.89 7.22 15.42
N SER A 36 1.21 8.10 14.47
CA SER A 36 0.36 9.26 14.17
C SER A 36 -0.74 8.85 13.20
N ILE A 37 -1.96 8.65 13.71
CA ILE A 37 -3.15 8.45 12.86
C ILE A 37 -3.50 9.79 12.21
N LEU A 38 -3.46 9.84 10.88
CA LEU A 38 -3.79 11.04 10.12
C LEU A 38 -5.29 11.13 9.88
N GLU A 39 -5.89 10.00 9.48
CA GLU A 39 -7.30 9.93 9.12
C GLU A 39 -7.86 8.54 9.41
N THR A 40 -9.15 8.49 9.75
CA THR A 40 -9.91 7.25 9.91
C THR A 40 -11.21 7.40 9.15
N PHE A 41 -11.52 6.44 8.30
CA PHE A 41 -12.73 6.43 7.47
C PHE A 41 -13.32 5.03 7.39
N THR A 42 -14.57 4.94 6.94
CA THR A 42 -15.25 3.65 6.77
C THR A 42 -15.53 3.43 5.30
N VAL A 43 -15.04 2.31 4.76
CA VAL A 43 -15.37 1.87 3.40
C VAL A 43 -16.52 0.90 3.49
N VAL A 44 -17.55 1.09 2.67
CA VAL A 44 -18.69 0.18 2.57
C VAL A 44 -18.62 -0.56 1.24
N ASP A 45 -18.32 -1.85 1.30
CA ASP A 45 -18.42 -2.75 0.16
C ASP A 45 -19.86 -3.23 0.01
N ARG A 46 -20.34 -3.23 -1.23
CA ARG A 46 -21.67 -3.72 -1.61
C ARG A 46 -21.48 -4.90 -2.54
N LYS A 47 -21.54 -6.10 -1.98
CA LYS A 47 -21.53 -7.33 -2.77
C LYS A 47 -22.95 -7.68 -3.20
N VAL A 48 -23.09 -7.96 -4.49
CA VAL A 48 -24.30 -8.55 -5.05
C VAL A 48 -24.03 -10.02 -5.27
N GLU A 49 -24.45 -10.86 -4.34
CA GLU A 49 -24.35 -12.30 -4.52
C GLU A 49 -25.47 -12.77 -5.46
N LYS A 50 -25.08 -13.18 -6.67
CA LYS A 50 -25.94 -13.93 -7.57
C LYS A 50 -25.83 -15.41 -7.21
N SER A 51 -26.64 -15.87 -6.25
CA SER A 51 -26.76 -17.32 -6.03
C SER A 51 -27.52 -17.95 -7.21
N THR A 52 -26.89 -18.90 -7.90
CA THR A 52 -27.52 -19.72 -8.93
C THR A 52 -28.71 -20.46 -8.31
N GLY A 53 -29.93 -20.06 -8.69
CA GLY A 53 -31.18 -20.73 -8.29
C GLY A 53 -32.10 -19.94 -7.35
N LYS A 54 -31.75 -18.74 -6.88
CA LYS A 54 -32.69 -17.87 -6.14
C LYS A 54 -33.03 -16.60 -6.93
N LEU A 55 -34.33 -16.37 -7.14
CA LEU A 55 -34.90 -15.22 -7.88
C LEU A 55 -34.70 -13.84 -7.20
N LYS A 56 -34.09 -13.78 -6.02
CA LYS A 56 -33.84 -12.53 -5.29
C LYS A 56 -32.35 -12.37 -5.05
N SER A 57 -31.75 -11.32 -5.61
CA SER A 57 -30.40 -10.91 -5.25
C SER A 57 -30.38 -10.48 -3.79
N GLN A 58 -29.57 -11.12 -2.95
CA GLN A 58 -29.31 -10.65 -1.60
C GLN A 58 -28.13 -9.67 -1.69
N MET A 59 -28.36 -8.42 -1.33
CA MET A 59 -27.31 -7.41 -1.28
C MET A 59 -26.69 -7.43 0.12
N THR A 60 -25.48 -7.94 0.23
CA THR A 60 -24.70 -7.90 1.47
C THR A 60 -23.89 -6.61 1.50
N ARG A 61 -24.00 -5.87 2.63
CA ARG A 61 -23.17 -4.69 2.90
C ARG A 61 -22.14 -5.06 3.95
N GLN A 62 -20.87 -4.93 3.61
CA GLN A 62 -19.77 -5.12 4.55
C GLN A 62 -19.06 -3.78 4.73
N SER A 63 -18.82 -3.38 5.98
CA SER A 63 -18.15 -2.13 6.31
C SER A 63 -16.80 -2.39 6.93
N TYR A 64 -15.76 -1.74 6.42
CA TYR A 64 -14.38 -1.86 6.89
C TYR A 64 -13.93 -0.52 7.49
N LYS A 65 -13.45 -0.57 8.73
CA LYS A 65 -12.81 0.60 9.35
C LYS A 65 -11.37 0.68 8.85
N CYS A 66 -11.07 1.80 8.21
CA CYS A 66 -9.78 2.08 7.60
C CYS A 66 -9.10 3.22 8.36
N SER A 67 -7.78 3.15 8.49
CA SER A 67 -6.98 4.26 8.99
C SER A 67 -5.73 4.48 8.15
N ILE A 68 -5.38 5.75 7.94
CA ILE A 68 -4.10 6.14 7.36
C ILE A 68 -3.20 6.58 8.49
N VAL A 69 -2.04 5.96 8.60
CA VAL A 69 -1.06 6.29 9.62
C VAL A 69 0.22 6.83 8.99
N SER A 70 0.79 7.87 9.61
CA SER A 70 2.14 8.35 9.29
C SER A 70 3.14 7.69 10.21
N ILE A 71 4.28 7.31 9.65
CA ILE A 71 5.34 6.63 10.38
C ILE A 71 6.29 7.65 11.02
N ASN A 72 6.63 7.41 12.29
CA ASN A 72 7.59 8.21 13.03
C ASN A 72 9.03 7.77 12.71
N LYS A 73 9.84 8.71 12.22
CA LYS A 73 11.26 8.48 11.87
C LYS A 73 12.16 8.15 13.06
N ALA A 74 11.74 8.48 14.28
CA ALA A 74 12.47 8.12 15.49
C ALA A 74 12.24 6.67 15.91
N ASN A 75 11.13 6.04 15.46
CA ASN A 75 10.75 4.71 15.89
C ASN A 75 11.34 3.63 14.95
N LYS A 76 12.44 3.02 15.38
CA LYS A 76 13.14 1.95 14.63
C LYS A 76 12.26 0.73 14.35
N LYS A 77 11.31 0.40 15.25
CA LYS A 77 10.41 -0.75 15.05
C LYS A 77 9.47 -0.49 13.88
N HIS A 78 8.95 0.73 13.76
CA HIS A 78 8.09 1.10 12.63
C HIS A 78 8.87 1.10 11.33
N ILE A 79 10.08 1.69 11.32
CA ILE A 79 10.95 1.69 10.14
C ILE A 79 11.18 0.25 9.64
N GLN A 80 11.54 -0.67 10.54
CA GLN A 80 11.74 -2.09 10.17
C GLN A 80 10.47 -2.75 9.61
N LYS A 81 9.28 -2.43 10.14
CA LYS A 81 8.03 -2.95 9.59
C LYS A 81 7.77 -2.43 8.17
N ILE A 82 8.04 -1.15 7.92
CA ILE A 82 7.92 -0.55 6.58
C ILE A 82 8.95 -1.12 5.63
N GLU A 83 10.20 -1.31 6.07
CA GLU A 83 11.24 -1.93 5.24
C GLU A 83 10.84 -3.34 4.81
N LYS A 84 10.26 -4.14 5.72
CA LYS A 84 9.68 -5.45 5.38
C LYS A 84 8.56 -5.34 4.36
N LEU A 85 7.66 -4.37 4.53
CA LEU A 85 6.58 -4.11 3.58
C LEU A 85 7.12 -3.67 2.21
N LEU A 86 8.13 -2.80 2.17
CA LEU A 86 8.78 -2.34 0.95
C LEU A 86 9.46 -3.47 0.19
N VAL A 87 10.10 -4.43 0.88
CA VAL A 87 10.67 -5.61 0.22
C VAL A 87 9.57 -6.38 -0.54
N MET A 88 8.41 -6.57 0.09
CA MET A 88 7.27 -7.25 -0.54
C MET A 88 6.70 -6.44 -1.71
N VAL A 89 6.49 -5.13 -1.52
CA VAL A 89 5.97 -4.23 -2.55
C VAL A 89 6.92 -4.15 -3.75
N ASN A 90 8.23 -4.05 -3.53
CA ASN A 90 9.22 -4.01 -4.60
C ASN A 90 9.27 -5.33 -5.38
N GLN A 91 9.08 -6.48 -4.72
CA GLN A 91 8.96 -7.77 -5.39
C GLN A 91 7.73 -7.86 -6.28
N GLU A 92 6.56 -7.39 -5.80
CA GLU A 92 5.33 -7.43 -6.60
C GLU A 92 5.37 -6.46 -7.78
N LEU A 93 5.84 -5.23 -7.54
CA LEU A 93 5.94 -4.21 -8.58
C LEU A 93 7.14 -4.40 -9.52
N ASN A 94 7.96 -5.44 -9.28
CA ASN A 94 9.26 -5.64 -9.93
C ASN A 94 10.10 -4.35 -9.97
N ALA A 95 10.12 -3.66 -8.84
CA ALA A 95 10.67 -2.32 -8.72
C ALA A 95 12.04 -2.35 -8.01
N SER A 96 12.87 -1.36 -8.30
CA SER A 96 14.16 -1.17 -7.62
C SER A 96 13.98 -0.92 -6.11
N GLU A 97 15.08 -0.88 -5.36
CA GLU A 97 15.03 -0.40 -3.99
C GLU A 97 14.48 1.04 -3.90
N ASP A 98 13.77 1.33 -2.80
CA ASP A 98 13.26 2.65 -2.47
C ASP A 98 14.41 3.54 -1.98
N SER A 99 14.32 4.85 -2.23
CA SER A 99 15.38 5.81 -1.89
C SER A 99 15.67 5.90 -0.38
N GLY A 100 14.68 5.54 0.46
CA GLY A 100 14.79 5.61 1.91
C GLY A 100 14.83 7.04 2.47
N GLN A 101 14.46 8.08 1.72
CA GLN A 101 14.44 9.44 2.29
C GLN A 101 13.43 9.56 3.44
N TRP A 102 12.31 8.84 3.36
CA TRP A 102 11.26 8.82 4.38
C TRP A 102 11.74 8.36 5.78
N LYS A 103 12.82 7.58 5.89
CA LYS A 103 13.40 7.16 7.19
C LYS A 103 14.51 8.08 7.70
N SER A 104 15.05 8.95 6.86
CA SER A 104 16.14 9.86 7.24
C SER A 104 15.59 11.15 7.86
N PRO A 105 16.14 11.60 9.01
CA PRO A 105 15.76 12.87 9.63
C PRO A 105 16.21 14.09 8.81
N LYS A 106 17.15 13.91 7.86
CA LYS A 106 17.60 15.00 6.96
C LYS A 106 16.50 15.50 6.03
N PHE A 107 15.55 14.63 5.68
CA PHE A 107 14.49 14.93 4.71
C PHE A 107 13.15 15.09 5.44
N ASP A 108 12.97 16.16 6.18
CA ASP A 108 11.77 16.43 7.02
C ASP A 108 10.42 16.24 6.30
N LYS A 109 10.34 16.61 5.01
CA LYS A 109 9.13 16.51 4.18
C LYS A 109 8.83 15.11 3.65
N SER A 110 9.86 14.24 3.57
CA SER A 110 9.70 12.85 3.15
C SER A 110 9.00 12.04 4.24
N LYS A 111 7.98 11.26 3.89
CA LYS A 111 7.17 10.50 4.84
C LYS A 111 6.83 9.12 4.30
N ALA A 112 6.51 8.21 5.22
CA ALA A 112 5.88 6.94 4.89
C ALA A 112 4.50 6.90 5.52
N PHE A 113 3.52 6.48 4.72
CA PHE A 113 2.13 6.33 5.09
C PHE A 113 1.71 4.88 4.88
N VAL A 114 0.91 4.36 5.81
CA VAL A 114 0.35 3.01 5.72
C VAL A 114 -1.17 3.10 5.82
N LEU A 115 -1.85 2.41 4.91
CA LEU A 115 -3.29 2.17 5.01
C LEU A 115 -3.53 0.88 5.78
N ILE A 116 -4.32 0.97 6.84
CA ILE A 116 -4.63 -0.16 7.74
C ILE A 116 -6.12 -0.47 7.66
N ILE A 117 -6.46 -1.74 7.49
CA ILE A 117 -7.81 -2.30 7.64
C ILE A 117 -7.71 -3.51 8.56
N ASP A 118 -8.60 -3.60 9.56
CA ASP A 118 -8.67 -4.75 10.49
C ASP A 118 -7.31 -5.18 11.07
N ASN A 119 -6.51 -4.20 11.51
CA ASN A 119 -5.14 -4.38 12.04
C ASN A 119 -4.14 -5.00 11.05
N LYS A 120 -4.36 -4.82 9.75
CA LYS A 120 -3.47 -5.28 8.68
C LYS A 120 -3.08 -4.10 7.80
N ALA A 121 -1.80 -3.98 7.51
CA ALA A 121 -1.30 -3.03 6.52
C ALA A 121 -1.65 -3.55 5.12
N ILE A 122 -2.52 -2.82 4.42
CA ILE A 122 -3.03 -3.16 3.08
C ILE A 122 -2.61 -2.13 2.02
N GLY A 123 -1.85 -1.11 2.41
CA GLY A 123 -1.34 -0.13 1.47
C GLY A 123 -0.15 0.63 2.05
N LEU A 124 0.69 1.11 1.14
CA LEU A 124 1.92 1.82 1.45
C LEU A 124 2.08 3.00 0.49
N CYS A 125 2.47 4.15 1.02
CA CYS A 125 2.93 5.28 0.23
C CYS A 125 4.19 5.87 0.87
N THR A 126 5.30 5.92 0.12
CA THR A 126 6.52 6.61 0.52
C THR A 126 6.73 7.83 -0.35
N THR A 127 7.17 8.92 0.28
CA THR A 127 7.44 10.18 -0.39
C THR A 127 8.88 10.63 -0.17
N ASP A 128 9.42 11.27 -1.19
CA ASP A 128 10.75 11.85 -1.24
C ASP A 128 10.66 13.36 -1.34
N THR A 129 11.67 14.03 -0.78
CA THR A 129 11.84 15.47 -0.92
C THR A 129 12.46 15.74 -2.28
N ILE A 130 11.80 16.59 -3.06
CA ILE A 130 12.27 17.04 -4.36
C ILE A 130 13.02 18.35 -4.16
N GLU A 131 14.29 18.38 -4.54
CA GLU A 131 15.17 19.53 -4.36
C GLU A 131 15.32 20.32 -5.67
N GLY A 132 15.33 21.65 -5.53
CA GLY A 132 15.77 22.62 -6.53
C GLY A 132 15.32 22.37 -7.97
N ASP A 133 16.16 21.65 -8.70
CA ASP A 133 16.05 21.39 -10.13
C ASP A 133 15.68 19.94 -10.44
N GLN A 134 14.99 19.21 -9.56
CA GLN A 134 14.56 17.84 -9.85
C GLN A 134 13.15 17.78 -10.49
N GLY A 135 12.29 18.78 -10.21
CA GLY A 135 10.95 18.85 -10.77
C GLY A 135 10.94 19.11 -12.28
N ARG A 136 10.27 18.25 -13.06
CA ARG A 136 10.16 18.35 -14.53
C ARG A 136 8.74 18.13 -15.00
N TRP A 137 8.36 18.81 -16.08
CA TRP A 137 7.12 18.54 -16.79
C TRP A 137 7.31 17.38 -17.77
N MET A 138 6.31 16.51 -17.86
CA MET A 138 6.28 15.41 -18.83
C MET A 138 5.05 15.56 -19.73
N ILE A 139 5.24 15.37 -21.03
CA ILE A 139 4.15 15.31 -22.00
C ILE A 139 3.48 13.95 -21.86
N TYR A 140 2.21 13.93 -21.44
CA TYR A 140 1.48 12.68 -21.19
C TYR A 140 1.46 11.72 -22.38
N LYS A 141 1.25 12.22 -23.60
CA LYS A 141 1.13 11.37 -24.80
C LYS A 141 2.45 10.70 -25.18
N SER A 142 3.55 11.44 -25.16
CA SER A 142 4.87 10.94 -25.58
C SER A 142 5.70 10.39 -24.42
N GLN A 143 5.29 10.62 -23.17
CA GLN A 143 6.05 10.30 -21.96
C GLN A 143 7.44 10.95 -21.95
N THR A 144 7.62 12.03 -22.72
CA THR A 144 8.90 12.75 -22.83
C THR A 144 8.91 13.93 -21.88
N VAL A 145 10.05 14.16 -21.22
CA VAL A 145 10.29 15.35 -20.42
C VAL A 145 10.35 16.58 -21.32
N VAL A 146 9.70 17.67 -20.91
CA VAL A 146 9.76 18.95 -21.61
C VAL A 146 11.16 19.55 -21.42
N PRO A 147 11.93 19.75 -22.51
CA PRO A 147 13.31 20.23 -22.39
C PRO A 147 13.38 21.62 -21.75
N LYS A 148 14.42 21.84 -20.92
CA LYS A 148 14.74 23.13 -20.29
C LYS A 148 13.63 23.74 -19.43
N GLN A 149 12.61 22.96 -19.04
CA GLN A 149 11.53 23.39 -18.15
C GLN A 149 11.69 22.74 -16.78
N ILE A 150 11.93 23.57 -15.76
CA ILE A 150 12.08 23.16 -14.36
C ILE A 150 10.87 23.65 -13.58
N ASN A 151 10.20 22.74 -12.87
CA ASN A 151 9.12 23.10 -11.96
C ASN A 151 9.65 23.16 -10.51
N LYS A 152 9.94 24.38 -10.04
CA LYS A 152 10.43 24.64 -8.67
C LYS A 152 9.35 24.53 -7.59
N ASN A 153 8.08 24.40 -7.98
CA ASN A 153 6.96 24.27 -7.04
C ASN A 153 6.73 22.82 -6.62
N VAL A 154 7.40 21.84 -7.26
CA VAL A 154 7.33 20.44 -6.84
C VAL A 154 8.31 20.22 -5.69
N ILE A 155 7.76 19.95 -4.52
CA ILE A 155 8.54 19.80 -3.27
C ILE A 155 8.55 18.34 -2.79
N ILE A 156 7.55 17.55 -3.19
CA ILE A 156 7.37 16.16 -2.77
C ILE A 156 7.10 15.29 -4.00
N GLY A 157 7.81 14.18 -4.10
CA GLY A 157 7.59 13.13 -5.08
C GLY A 157 7.11 11.87 -4.39
N ILE A 158 6.22 11.13 -5.03
CA ILE A 158 5.83 9.79 -4.57
C ILE A 158 6.89 8.82 -5.09
N SER A 159 7.65 8.19 -4.19
CA SER A 159 8.65 7.18 -4.53
C SER A 159 7.99 5.81 -4.78
N ARG A 160 7.09 5.43 -3.87
CA ARG A 160 6.29 4.22 -3.98
C ARG A 160 4.85 4.50 -3.56
N ILE A 161 3.90 3.99 -4.32
CA ILE A 161 2.50 3.89 -3.93
C ILE A 161 2.01 2.50 -4.29
N TRP A 162 1.37 1.84 -3.33
CA TRP A 162 0.90 0.49 -3.47
C TRP A 162 -0.31 0.26 -2.57
N TRP A 163 -1.26 -0.54 -3.05
CA TRP A 163 -2.37 -1.05 -2.26
C TRP A 163 -2.74 -2.45 -2.71
N GLU A 164 -3.15 -3.27 -1.75
CA GLU A 164 -3.64 -4.62 -1.98
C GLU A 164 -5.07 -4.58 -2.53
N ASN A 165 -5.40 -5.53 -3.42
CA ASN A 165 -6.72 -5.58 -4.04
C ASN A 165 -7.72 -6.28 -3.10
N VAL A 166 -8.47 -5.51 -2.32
CA VAL A 166 -9.39 -6.00 -1.27
C VAL A 166 -10.48 -6.95 -1.81
N GLY A 167 -10.76 -6.94 -3.12
CA GLY A 167 -11.74 -7.83 -3.75
C GLY A 167 -11.43 -9.33 -3.63
N GLU A 168 -10.16 -9.73 -3.54
CA GLU A 168 -9.77 -11.14 -3.37
C GLU A 168 -9.76 -11.61 -1.91
N ILE A 169 -9.56 -10.70 -0.94
CA ILE A 169 -9.52 -11.01 0.51
C ILE A 169 -10.85 -11.62 0.99
N VAL A 170 -11.96 -11.19 0.39
CA VAL A 170 -13.32 -11.51 0.82
C VAL A 170 -13.92 -12.68 0.01
N GLN A 171 -13.14 -13.35 -0.85
CA GLN A 171 -13.56 -14.59 -1.51
C GLN A 171 -13.06 -15.86 -0.79
N TRP A 172 -12.17 -15.71 0.20
CA TRP A 172 -11.50 -16.83 0.89
C TRP A 172 -11.64 -16.80 2.42
N SER A 173 -12.43 -15.86 2.97
CA SER A 173 -12.91 -15.84 4.36
C SER A 173 -14.32 -16.40 4.46
#